data_AF-A0A6H9LQU5-F1
#
_entry.id   AF-A0A6H9LQU5-F1
#
_cell.length_a   1.000
_cell.length_b   1.000
_cell.length_c   1.000
_cell.angle_alpha   90.00
_cell.angle_beta   90.00
_cell.angle_gamma   90.00
#
_symmetry.space_group_name_H-M   'P 1'
#
loop_
_entity.id
_entity.type
_entity.pdbx_description
1 polymer ?
#
loop_
_entity_poly.entity_id
_entity_poly.type
_entity_poly.pdbx_seq_one_letter_code
_entity_poly.pdbx_strand_id
1 'polypeptide(L)'
;MPSEKQKRKIRGEHCLNIFVSYELKEQLKSLAKKYDRTTSDMVRAVLRIGIPMMEGLSQAEEIMVKEYIQLFKKLRQVKSLKEI
;
A
#
# COMPACT_ATOMS: atom_id res chain seq x y z
N MET A 1 22.48 -17.31 -5.69
CA MET A 1 21.55 -16.44 -4.92
C MET A 1 22.19 -15.07 -4.82
N PRO A 2 21.61 -14.02 -5.41
CA PRO A 2 22.24 -12.70 -5.41
C PRO A 2 22.17 -12.12 -4.00
N SER A 3 23.34 -11.73 -3.51
CA SER A 3 23.57 -11.07 -2.23
C SER A 3 22.75 -9.79 -2.12
N GLU A 4 21.99 -9.68 -1.03
CA GLU A 4 21.45 -8.39 -0.57
C GLU A 4 22.62 -7.43 -0.37
N LYS A 5 22.83 -6.55 -1.36
CA LYS A 5 23.75 -5.43 -1.24
C LYS A 5 23.30 -4.60 -0.04
N GLN A 6 23.99 -4.76 1.09
CA GLN A 6 23.88 -3.89 2.26
C GLN A 6 24.03 -2.45 1.78
N LYS A 7 22.92 -1.74 1.66
CA LYS A 7 22.91 -0.32 1.31
C LYS A 7 23.61 0.40 2.45
N ARG A 8 24.85 0.86 2.21
CA ARG A 8 25.57 1.77 3.10
C ARG A 8 24.63 2.93 3.42
N LYS A 9 24.42 3.23 4.71
CA LYS A 9 23.59 4.36 5.15
C LYS A 9 24.24 5.65 4.66
N ILE A 10 23.76 6.17 3.54
CA ILE A 10 24.14 7.51 3.06
C ILE A 10 23.40 8.49 3.96
N ARG A 11 24.14 9.23 4.80
CA ARG A 11 23.58 10.34 5.57
C ARG A 11 23.41 11.53 4.61
N GLY A 12 22.17 11.90 4.31
CA GLY A 12 21.83 13.05 3.46
C GLY A 12 20.34 13.16 3.20
N GLU A 13 19.89 14.34 2.79
CA GLU A 13 18.52 14.55 2.32
C GLU A 13 18.34 13.87 0.96
N HIS A 14 17.29 13.04 0.83
CA HIS A 14 16.97 12.36 -0.42
C HIS A 14 15.80 13.07 -1.10
N CYS A 15 16.03 13.59 -2.32
CA CYS A 15 14.99 14.20 -3.13
C CYS A 15 14.30 13.16 -4.02
N LEU A 16 12.98 13.28 -4.16
CA LEU A 16 12.17 12.44 -5.03
C LEU A 16 11.39 13.34 -5.99
N ASN A 17 11.63 13.20 -7.29
CA ASN A 17 10.88 13.87 -8.34
C ASN A 17 9.89 12.87 -8.93
N ILE A 18 8.59 13.16 -8.84
CA ILE A 18 7.52 12.32 -9.37
C ILE A 18 6.79 13.09 -10.46
N PHE A 19 6.59 12.44 -11.61
CA PHE A 19 5.69 12.94 -12.64
C PHE A 19 4.27 12.49 -12.31
N VAL A 20 3.36 13.45 -12.27
CA VAL A 20 1.93 13.22 -12.01
C VAL A 20 1.10 13.87 -13.10
N SER A 21 -0.14 13.42 -13.28
CA SER A 21 -1.08 14.08 -14.16
C SER A 21 -1.30 15.54 -13.74
N TYR A 22 -1.67 16.37 -14.71
CA TYR A 22 -1.99 17.77 -14.47
C TYR A 22 -3.10 17.92 -13.41
N GLU A 23 -4.16 17.11 -13.55
CA GLU A 23 -5.31 17.10 -12.64
C GLU A 23 -4.90 16.82 -11.19
N LEU A 24 -4.07 15.80 -10.98
CA LEU A 24 -3.60 15.44 -9.65
C LEU A 24 -2.73 16.55 -9.05
N LYS A 25 -1.91 17.22 -9.86
CA LYS A 25 -1.11 18.36 -9.42
C LYS A 25 -2.00 19.52 -8.97
N GLU A 26 -3.06 19.83 -9.69
CA GLU A 26 -3.99 20.90 -9.33
C GLU A 26 -4.79 20.56 -8.07
N GLN A 27 -5.24 19.31 -7.93
CA GLN A 27 -5.85 18.83 -6.69
C GLN A 27 -4.92 19.01 -5.49
N LEU A 28 -3.66 18.58 -5.60
CA LEU A 28 -2.66 18.75 -4.54
C LEU A 28 -2.40 20.22 -4.18
N LYS A 29 -2.32 21.11 -5.18
CA LYS A 29 -2.18 22.56 -4.94
C LYS A 29 -3.40 23.14 -4.22
N SER A 30 -4.60 22.76 -4.63
CA SER A 30 -5.83 23.24 -3.98
C SER A 30 -5.90 22.82 -2.52
N LEU A 31 -5.52 21.57 -2.22
CA LEU A 31 -5.44 21.04 -0.87
C LEU A 31 -4.36 21.77 -0.06
N ALA A 32 -3.18 21.97 -0.65
CA ALA A 32 -2.09 22.71 -0.02
C ALA A 32 -2.54 24.13 0.38
N LYS A 33 -3.23 24.85 -0.52
CA LYS A 33 -3.81 26.17 -0.24
C LYS A 33 -4.88 26.14 0.85
N LYS A 34 -5.76 25.12 0.84
CA LYS A 34 -6.84 24.98 1.84
C LYS A 34 -6.31 24.80 3.26
N TYR A 35 -5.21 24.09 3.42
CA TYR A 35 -4.63 23.76 4.73
C TYR A 35 -3.43 24.62 5.11
N ASP A 36 -3.14 25.68 4.34
CA ASP A 36 -1.99 26.58 4.52
C ASP A 36 -0.66 25.81 4.65
N ARG A 37 -0.43 24.88 3.70
CA ARG A 37 0.80 24.07 3.63
C ARG A 37 1.46 24.19 2.27
N THR A 38 2.73 23.81 2.18
CA THR A 38 3.39 23.68 0.88
C THR A 38 2.88 22.45 0.13
N THR A 39 2.89 22.49 -1.20
CA THR A 39 2.57 21.31 -2.03
C THR A 39 3.47 20.13 -1.68
N SER A 40 4.75 20.38 -1.38
CA SER A 40 5.69 19.34 -0.95
C SER A 40 5.29 18.68 0.36
N ASP A 41 4.81 19.45 1.35
CA ASP A 41 4.33 18.89 2.61
C ASP A 41 3.04 18.10 2.44
N MET A 42 2.16 18.56 1.53
CA MET A 42 0.96 17.81 1.17
C MET A 42 1.32 16.46 0.53
N VAL A 43 2.25 16.45 -0.43
CA VAL A 43 2.74 15.22 -1.07
C VAL A 43 3.38 14.29 -0.04
N ARG A 44 4.21 14.82 0.88
CA ARG A 44 4.79 14.03 1.98
C ARG A 44 3.72 13.43 2.89
N ALA A 45 2.68 14.19 3.23
CA ALA A 45 1.58 13.71 4.05
C ALA A 45 0.81 12.57 3.35
N VAL A 46 0.50 12.74 2.06
CA VAL A 46 -0.15 11.70 1.24
C VAL A 46 0.71 10.44 1.19
N LEU A 47 2.03 10.56 0.97
CA LEU A 47 2.92 9.40 0.96
C LEU A 47 3.00 8.70 2.32
N ARG A 48 3.06 9.46 3.43
CA ARG A 48 3.11 8.90 4.78
C ARG A 48 1.84 8.13 5.18
N ILE A 49 0.69 8.51 4.63
CA ILE A 49 -0.60 7.84 4.89
C ILE A 49 -0.84 6.72 3.87
N GLY A 50 -0.52 6.97 2.61
CA GLY A 50 -0.78 6.05 1.51
C GLY A 50 0.02 4.76 1.61
N ILE A 51 1.30 4.82 2.00
CA ILE A 51 2.15 3.64 2.16
C ILE A 51 1.57 2.65 3.18
N PRO A 52 1.30 3.03 4.45
CA PRO A 52 0.75 2.09 5.43
C PRO A 52 -0.68 1.65 5.07
N MET A 53 -1.48 2.48 4.39
CA MET A 53 -2.79 2.05 3.89
C MET A 53 -2.66 0.95 2.83
N MET A 54 -1.75 1.07 1.88
CA MET A 54 -1.53 0.05 0.86
C MET A 54 -0.99 -1.24 1.49
N GLU A 55 -0.07 -1.14 2.45
CA GLU A 55 0.43 -2.30 3.19
C GLU A 55 -0.69 -3.01 3.97
N GLY A 56 -1.55 -2.25 4.66
CA GLY A 56 -2.70 -2.78 5.38
C GLY A 56 -3.72 -3.44 4.45
N LEU A 57 -3.98 -2.83 3.29
CA LEU A 57 -4.87 -3.40 2.28
C LEU A 57 -4.32 -4.75 1.76
N SER A 58 -3.05 -4.80 1.39
CA SER A 58 -2.42 -6.04 0.91
C SER A 58 -2.42 -7.15 1.98
N GLN A 59 -2.19 -6.80 3.25
CA GLN A 59 -2.30 -7.76 4.36
C GLN A 59 -3.73 -8.28 4.53
N ALA A 60 -4.73 -7.40 4.46
CA ALA A 60 -6.14 -7.78 4.53
C ALA A 60 -6.53 -8.68 3.35
N GLU A 61 -6.07 -8.39 2.14
CA GLU A 61 -6.26 -9.23 0.95
C GLU A 61 -5.64 -10.62 1.15
N GLU A 62 -4.41 -10.70 1.68
CA GLU A 62 -3.73 -11.97 1.93
C GLU A 62 -4.48 -12.84 2.97
N ILE A 63 -4.96 -12.22 4.04
CA ILE A 63 -5.76 -12.89 5.07
C ILE A 63 -7.06 -13.42 4.46
N MET A 64 -7.76 -12.58 3.69
CA MET A 64 -9.02 -12.96 3.05
C MET A 64 -8.84 -14.17 2.11
N VAL A 65 -7.76 -14.21 1.32
CA VAL A 65 -7.44 -15.36 0.45
C VAL A 65 -7.21 -16.62 1.28
N LYS A 66 -6.47 -16.54 2.39
CA LYS A 66 -6.21 -17.68 3.28
C LYS A 66 -7.51 -18.21 3.91
N GLU A 67 -8.35 -17.33 4.41
CA GLU A 67 -9.65 -17.69 5.00
C GLU A 67 -10.58 -18.33 3.96
N TYR A 68 -10.60 -17.79 2.74
CA TYR A 68 -11.39 -18.33 1.64
C TYR A 68 -10.97 -19.77 1.29
N ILE A 69 -9.67 -20.05 1.18
CA ILE A 69 -9.16 -21.40 0.92
C ILE A 69 -9.55 -22.37 2.05
N GLN A 70 -9.47 -21.94 3.31
CA GLN A 70 -9.88 -22.77 4.45
C GLN A 70 -11.38 -23.11 4.41
N LEU A 71 -12.22 -22.14 4.04
CA LEU A 71 -13.66 -22.33 3.85
C LEU A 71 -13.95 -23.39 2.77
N PHE A 72 -13.27 -23.33 1.62
CA PHE A 72 -13.43 -24.32 0.56
C PHE A 72 -12.96 -25.72 0.96
N LYS A 73 -11.86 -25.83 1.73
CA LYS A 73 -11.40 -27.12 2.25
C LYS A 73 -12.42 -27.74 3.21
N LYS A 74 -12.99 -26.94 4.13
CA LYS A 74 -14.04 -27.39 5.05
C LYS A 74 -15.32 -27.79 4.31
N LEU A 75 -15.74 -27.01 3.32
CA LEU A 75 -16.93 -27.33 2.51
C LEU A 75 -16.77 -28.61 1.68
N ARG A 76 -15.58 -28.88 1.12
CA ARG A 76 -15.30 -30.16 0.44
C ARG A 76 -15.38 -31.36 1.40
N GLN A 77 -14.78 -31.26 2.58
CA GLN A 77 -14.82 -32.33 3.60
C GLN A 77 -16.26 -32.62 4.08
N VAL A 78 -17.09 -31.59 4.25
CA VAL A 78 -18.49 -31.76 4.66
C VAL A 78 -19.34 -32.39 3.55
N LYS A 79 -19.08 -32.08 2.28
CA LYS A 79 -19.75 -32.75 1.15
C LYS A 79 -19.38 -34.22 1.03
N SER A 80 -18.10 -34.59 1.21
CA SER A 80 -17.68 -36.00 1.18
C SER A 80 -18.27 -36.85 2.32
N LEU A 81 -18.65 -36.22 3.43
CA LEU A 81 -19.33 -36.89 4.55
C LEU A 81 -20.84 -37.13 4.32
N LYS A 82 -21.45 -36.47 3.32
CA LYS A 82 -22.88 -36.62 2.98
C LYS A 82 -23.15 -37.64 1.87
N GLU A 83 -22.11 -38.20 1.25
CA GLU A 83 -22.21 -39.19 0.16
C GLU A 83 -21.94 -40.64 0.64
N ILE A 84 -21.89 -40.87 1.96
CA ILE A 84 -21.85 -42.19 2.61
C ILE A 84 -23.16 -42.38 3.38
#